data_AF-A0A0P0A7Z6-F1
#
_entry.id   AF-A0A0P0A7Z6-F1
#
_cell.length_a   1.000
_cell.length_b   1.000
_cell.length_c   1.000
_cell.angle_alpha   90.00
_cell.angle_beta   90.00
_cell.angle_gamma   90.00
#
_symmetry.space_group_name_H-M   'P 1'
#
loop_
_entity.id
_entity.type
_entity.pdbx_description
1 polymer ?
#
loop_
_entity_poly.entity_id
_entity_poly.type
_entity_poly.pdbx_seq_one_letter_code
_entity_poly.pdbx_strand_id
1 'polypeptide(L)'
;MPKRFMLVKILLSVLMAGLLAVSLGRGARAQTTSDDIDALMDALHMTQIVEVLAREGRGMIDDLEVDGSGVPYAAWVSMLADLYRADVMLDAFRGEMGKALEGADIAPMLAFFESDFGQTVAQLELDARIAMGDEGMEDMAAQAWAELAPDSARAELIDAYVTANDLIEMNVVGAMNADYAYMVGLGQSGGDVPMMSDADILRDIWSYEPEVRADISQWVYGYSTLAYEPLSDDEFAQYIAFSKSAAGSKLNYALFAAFDAVYADLSRALGAGTGQLLHIFDGQEL
;
A
#
# COMPACT_ATOMS: atom_id res chain seq x y z
N MET A 1 -6.29 1.49 -27.21
CA MET A 1 -5.57 1.66 -25.92
C MET A 1 -6.31 2.73 -25.13
N PRO A 2 -7.26 2.34 -24.28
CA PRO A 2 -7.40 3.02 -22.98
C PRO A 2 -7.44 2.04 -21.77
N LYS A 3 -8.11 0.88 -21.90
CA LYS A 3 -8.51 -0.03 -20.79
C LYS A 3 -7.45 -0.60 -19.84
N ARG A 4 -6.15 -0.29 -19.99
CA ARG A 4 -5.11 -0.63 -19.00
C ARG A 4 -4.74 0.52 -18.05
N PHE A 5 -4.96 1.79 -18.44
CA PHE A 5 -4.64 2.95 -17.59
C PHE A 5 -5.44 3.00 -16.28
N MET A 6 -6.67 2.45 -16.26
CA MET A 6 -7.48 2.40 -15.04
C MET A 6 -6.93 1.45 -13.97
N LEU A 7 -6.27 0.35 -14.35
CA LEU A 7 -5.63 -0.54 -13.38
C LEU A 7 -4.47 0.16 -12.67
N VAL A 8 -3.69 1.00 -13.36
CA VAL A 8 -2.57 1.74 -12.76
C VAL A 8 -3.05 2.66 -11.62
N LYS A 9 -4.13 3.42 -11.82
CA LYS A 9 -4.75 4.22 -10.74
C LYS A 9 -5.26 3.35 -9.58
N ILE A 10 -5.89 2.24 -9.89
CA ILE A 10 -6.47 1.30 -8.90
C ILE A 10 -5.39 0.58 -8.07
N LEU A 11 -4.19 0.37 -8.61
CA LEU A 11 -3.09 -0.33 -7.94
C LEU A 11 -2.04 0.57 -7.27
N LEU A 12 -2.15 1.91 -7.34
CA LEU A 12 -1.30 2.83 -6.56
C LEU A 12 -1.39 2.62 -5.03
N SER A 13 -2.42 1.93 -4.53
CA SER A 13 -2.64 1.66 -3.10
C SER A 13 -2.01 0.35 -2.56
N VAL A 14 -1.20 -0.38 -3.34
CA VAL A 14 -1.12 -1.85 -3.22
C VAL A 14 0.33 -2.41 -3.39
N LEU A 15 1.03 -2.86 -2.31
CA LEU A 15 2.51 -2.91 -2.31
C LEU A 15 3.26 -4.12 -1.63
N MET A 16 3.76 -5.09 -2.42
CA MET A 16 4.73 -6.22 -2.16
C MET A 16 6.24 -5.89 -2.47
N ALA A 17 7.25 -6.77 -2.62
CA ALA A 17 7.81 -7.97 -1.92
C ALA A 17 9.16 -8.39 -2.58
N GLY A 18 10.26 -8.86 -1.97
CA GLY A 18 10.66 -9.14 -0.57
C GLY A 18 11.76 -10.23 -0.51
N LEU A 19 12.89 -10.09 0.23
CA LEU A 19 13.94 -11.16 0.32
C LEU A 19 14.72 -11.26 1.66
N LEU A 20 15.38 -12.41 1.87
CA LEU A 20 15.89 -12.92 3.16
C LEU A 20 17.17 -12.26 3.71
N ALA A 21 17.27 -12.21 5.05
CA ALA A 21 18.53 -12.22 5.79
C ALA A 21 18.50 -13.17 7.01
N VAL A 22 19.43 -14.12 7.07
CA VAL A 22 19.62 -15.02 8.24
C VAL A 22 20.69 -14.44 9.17
N SER A 23 20.40 -14.31 10.47
CA SER A 23 21.44 -14.08 11.49
C SER A 23 21.16 -14.82 12.79
N LEU A 24 22.21 -15.34 13.42
CA LEU A 24 22.16 -16.09 14.68
C LEU A 24 22.66 -15.21 15.83
N GLY A 25 21.76 -14.80 16.73
CA GLY A 25 22.10 -13.95 17.87
C GLY A 25 21.27 -14.25 19.11
N ARG A 26 21.65 -15.27 19.90
CA ARG A 26 21.00 -15.58 21.19
C ARG A 26 21.41 -14.62 22.30
N GLY A 27 20.89 -13.40 22.25
CA GLY A 27 20.49 -12.68 23.46
C GLY A 27 19.12 -13.17 23.92
N ALA A 28 18.82 -13.09 25.21
CA ALA A 28 17.46 -13.29 25.71
C ALA A 28 16.65 -11.99 25.54
N ARG A 29 16.19 -11.73 24.30
CA ARG A 29 15.19 -10.69 24.05
C ARG A 29 13.86 -11.09 24.69
N ALA A 30 13.06 -10.09 25.08
CA ALA A 30 11.62 -10.30 25.22
C ALA A 30 11.09 -10.76 23.85
N GLN A 31 10.34 -11.85 23.83
CA GLN A 31 9.78 -12.37 22.58
C GLN A 31 8.52 -11.58 22.26
N THR A 32 8.47 -10.96 21.07
CA THR A 32 7.28 -10.31 20.49
C THR A 32 6.02 -11.10 20.81
N THR A 33 5.09 -10.50 21.55
CA THR A 33 3.77 -11.05 21.85
C THR A 33 2.73 -10.54 20.86
N SER A 34 1.52 -11.11 20.88
CA SER A 34 0.34 -10.53 20.21
C SER A 34 0.09 -9.08 20.66
N ASP A 35 0.23 -8.87 21.96
CA ASP A 35 -0.17 -7.64 22.65
C ASP A 35 0.80 -6.49 22.32
N ASP A 36 2.08 -6.80 22.05
CA ASP A 36 3.07 -5.84 21.53
C ASP A 36 2.78 -5.42 20.08
N ILE A 37 2.21 -6.32 19.26
CA ILE A 37 1.78 -6.02 17.89
C ILE A 37 0.52 -5.15 17.91
N ASP A 38 -0.45 -5.48 18.77
CA ASP A 38 -1.67 -4.70 18.95
C ASP A 38 -1.36 -3.26 19.38
N ALA A 39 -0.53 -3.08 20.42
CA ALA A 39 -0.10 -1.76 20.87
C ALA A 39 0.64 -0.96 19.78
N LEU A 40 1.46 -1.63 18.95
CA LEU A 40 2.17 -0.99 17.84
C LEU A 40 1.22 -0.59 16.71
N MET A 41 0.22 -1.41 16.41
CA MET A 41 -0.81 -1.10 15.40
C MET A 41 -1.72 0.06 15.84
N ASP A 42 -2.09 0.12 17.12
CA ASP A 42 -2.85 1.25 17.69
C ASP A 42 -2.03 2.56 17.67
N ALA A 43 -0.74 2.49 18.03
CA ALA A 43 0.18 3.64 18.01
C ALA A 43 0.51 4.15 16.60
N LEU A 44 0.29 3.32 15.57
CA LEU A 44 0.41 3.66 14.15
C LEU A 44 -0.95 3.95 13.48
N HIS A 45 -2.04 3.99 14.25
CA HIS A 45 -3.41 4.18 13.76
C HIS A 45 -3.84 3.21 12.64
N MET A 46 -3.30 1.98 12.65
CA MET A 46 -3.55 0.98 11.60
C MET A 46 -5.03 0.63 11.45
N THR A 47 -5.83 0.71 12.51
CA THR A 47 -7.29 0.55 12.45
C THR A 47 -7.93 1.60 11.53
N GLN A 48 -7.59 2.87 11.72
CA GLN A 48 -8.10 4.00 10.93
C GLN A 48 -7.57 3.97 9.49
N ILE A 49 -6.29 3.62 9.31
CA ILE A 49 -5.70 3.42 7.98
C ILE A 49 -6.47 2.32 7.24
N VAL A 50 -6.68 1.14 7.86
CA VAL A 50 -7.44 0.03 7.24
C VAL A 50 -8.89 0.40 6.95
N GLU A 51 -9.55 1.23 7.77
CA GLU A 51 -10.89 1.77 7.47
C GLU A 51 -10.92 2.69 6.23
N VAL A 52 -9.83 3.40 5.94
CA VAL A 52 -9.65 4.20 4.72
C VAL A 52 -9.34 3.28 3.53
N LEU A 53 -8.35 2.39 3.63
CA LEU A 53 -7.98 1.42 2.58
C LEU A 53 -9.18 0.55 2.14
N ALA A 54 -9.97 0.08 3.10
CA ALA A 54 -11.17 -0.71 2.83
C ALA A 54 -12.29 0.14 2.19
N ARG A 55 -12.29 1.47 2.38
CA ARG A 55 -13.23 2.39 1.74
C ARG A 55 -12.84 2.67 0.30
N GLU A 56 -11.57 2.96 0.04
CA GLU A 56 -10.97 3.12 -1.29
C GLU A 56 -11.24 1.87 -2.15
N GLY A 57 -10.92 0.67 -1.64
CA GLY A 57 -11.15 -0.58 -2.36
C GLY A 57 -12.63 -0.88 -2.69
N ARG A 58 -13.58 -0.36 -1.90
CA ARG A 58 -15.02 -0.41 -2.23
C ARG A 58 -15.43 0.68 -3.23
N GLY A 59 -14.80 1.85 -3.17
CA GLY A 59 -15.02 2.98 -4.09
C GLY A 59 -14.46 2.77 -5.49
N MET A 60 -13.48 1.85 -5.64
CA MET A 60 -12.87 1.39 -6.90
C MET A 60 -13.86 1.21 -8.07
N ILE A 61 -15.10 0.83 -7.79
CA ILE A 61 -16.15 0.64 -8.80
C ILE A 61 -16.49 1.91 -9.59
N ASP A 62 -16.30 3.10 -9.01
CA ASP A 62 -16.63 4.36 -9.67
C ASP A 62 -15.54 4.79 -10.69
N ASP A 63 -14.31 4.25 -10.57
CA ASP A 63 -13.23 4.36 -11.56
C ASP A 63 -13.24 3.23 -12.61
N LEU A 64 -13.99 2.14 -12.40
CA LEU A 64 -14.02 1.02 -13.34
C LEU A 64 -14.96 1.31 -14.53
N GLU A 65 -14.42 1.28 -15.75
CA GLU A 65 -15.18 1.18 -17.03
C GLU A 65 -15.91 -0.19 -17.13
N VAL A 66 -16.88 -0.43 -16.25
CA VAL A 66 -17.77 -1.62 -16.26
C VAL A 66 -18.80 -1.57 -17.39
N ASP A 67 -19.02 -0.38 -17.98
CA ASP A 67 -19.88 -0.20 -19.15
C ASP A 67 -19.40 -1.06 -20.33
N GLY A 68 -20.30 -1.91 -20.82
CA GLY A 68 -20.02 -2.88 -21.87
C GLY A 68 -19.35 -4.18 -21.39
N SER A 69 -19.24 -4.43 -20.08
CA SER A 69 -18.79 -5.74 -19.54
C SER A 69 -19.87 -6.82 -19.51
N GLY A 70 -21.16 -6.45 -19.63
CA GLY A 70 -22.31 -7.33 -19.41
C GLY A 70 -22.64 -7.61 -17.94
N VAL A 71 -21.69 -7.39 -17.03
CA VAL A 71 -21.85 -7.60 -15.59
C VAL A 71 -22.62 -6.42 -14.95
N PRO A 72 -23.72 -6.67 -14.21
CA PRO A 72 -24.44 -5.60 -13.50
C PRO A 72 -23.59 -4.92 -12.42
N TYR A 73 -23.62 -3.58 -12.35
CA TYR A 73 -22.91 -2.76 -11.34
C TYR A 73 -23.09 -3.28 -9.90
N ALA A 74 -24.31 -3.71 -9.53
CA ALA A 74 -24.59 -4.25 -8.20
C ALA A 74 -23.82 -5.55 -7.85
N ALA A 75 -23.42 -6.35 -8.85
CA ALA A 75 -22.62 -7.56 -8.63
C ALA A 75 -21.14 -7.22 -8.34
N TRP A 76 -20.60 -6.20 -9.03
CA TRP A 76 -19.29 -5.63 -8.70
C TRP A 76 -19.26 -5.04 -7.28
N VAL A 77 -20.26 -4.23 -6.93
CA VAL A 77 -20.39 -3.64 -5.58
C VAL A 77 -20.45 -4.71 -4.50
N SER A 78 -21.20 -5.81 -4.71
CA SER A 78 -21.23 -6.92 -3.76
C SER A 78 -19.86 -7.58 -3.60
N MET A 79 -19.18 -7.90 -4.71
CA MET A 79 -17.85 -8.50 -4.69
C MET A 79 -16.83 -7.61 -3.94
N LEU A 80 -16.79 -6.31 -4.25
CA LEU A 80 -15.87 -5.38 -3.60
C LEU A 80 -16.20 -5.17 -2.12
N ALA A 81 -17.49 -5.18 -1.74
CA ALA A 81 -17.91 -5.11 -0.34
C ALA A 81 -17.55 -6.37 0.47
N ASP A 82 -17.57 -7.56 -0.15
CA ASP A 82 -17.15 -8.81 0.47
C ASP A 82 -15.62 -8.92 0.60
N LEU A 83 -14.86 -8.43 -0.40
CA LEU A 83 -13.39 -8.41 -0.40
C LEU A 83 -12.81 -7.38 0.57
N TYR A 84 -13.21 -6.12 0.43
CA TYR A 84 -12.66 -4.99 1.20
C TYR A 84 -13.41 -4.81 2.52
N ARG A 85 -13.34 -5.85 3.35
CA ARG A 85 -13.84 -5.88 4.72
C ARG A 85 -12.77 -5.42 5.70
N ALA A 86 -13.00 -4.26 6.32
CA ALA A 86 -12.02 -3.63 7.22
C ALA A 86 -11.63 -4.53 8.42
N ASP A 87 -12.57 -5.31 8.95
CA ASP A 87 -12.31 -6.26 10.04
C ASP A 87 -11.38 -7.40 9.61
N VAL A 88 -11.64 -7.99 8.44
CA VAL A 88 -10.82 -9.06 7.85
C VAL A 88 -9.44 -8.54 7.44
N MET A 89 -9.38 -7.33 6.84
CA MET A 89 -8.12 -6.69 6.48
C MET A 89 -7.27 -6.41 7.72
N LEU A 90 -7.86 -5.90 8.81
CA LEU A 90 -7.12 -5.58 10.04
C LEU A 90 -6.55 -6.85 10.71
N ASP A 91 -7.34 -7.92 10.81
CA ASP A 91 -6.87 -9.23 11.28
C ASP A 91 -5.73 -9.79 10.41
N ALA A 92 -5.79 -9.57 9.09
CA ALA A 92 -4.73 -9.98 8.16
C ALA A 92 -3.46 -9.13 8.36
N PHE A 93 -3.56 -7.80 8.39
CA PHE A 93 -2.44 -6.89 8.67
C PHE A 93 -1.73 -7.24 9.98
N ARG A 94 -2.49 -7.52 11.04
CA ARG A 94 -2.00 -7.99 12.34
C ARG A 94 -1.24 -9.31 12.22
N GLY A 95 -1.78 -10.27 11.46
CA GLY A 95 -1.14 -11.55 11.19
C GLY A 95 0.19 -11.42 10.47
N GLU A 96 0.26 -10.56 9.45
CA GLU A 96 1.49 -10.38 8.64
C GLU A 96 2.54 -9.52 9.36
N MET A 97 2.14 -8.43 10.06
CA MET A 97 3.05 -7.69 10.95
C MET A 97 3.65 -8.59 12.03
N GLY A 98 2.83 -9.47 12.64
CA GLY A 98 3.29 -10.43 13.64
C GLY A 98 4.37 -11.39 13.13
N LYS A 99 4.27 -11.85 11.87
CA LYS A 99 5.32 -12.64 11.21
C LYS A 99 6.54 -11.78 10.90
N ALA A 100 6.34 -10.60 10.31
CA ALA A 100 7.43 -9.73 9.89
C ALA A 100 8.26 -9.21 11.08
N LEU A 101 7.67 -9.09 12.27
CA LEU A 101 8.32 -8.71 13.53
C LEU A 101 8.65 -9.89 14.46
N GLU A 102 8.61 -11.14 13.98
CA GLU A 102 9.00 -12.30 14.79
C GLU A 102 10.45 -12.17 15.29
N GLY A 103 10.64 -12.17 16.62
CA GLY A 103 11.95 -12.03 17.25
C GLY A 103 12.60 -10.63 17.12
N ALA A 104 11.85 -9.63 16.66
CA ALA A 104 12.29 -8.24 16.61
C ALA A 104 12.41 -7.61 18.01
N ASP A 105 12.83 -6.34 18.05
CA ASP A 105 12.84 -5.51 19.25
C ASP A 105 11.81 -4.40 19.03
N ILE A 106 10.59 -4.59 19.56
CA ILE A 106 9.46 -3.65 19.33
C ILE A 106 9.50 -2.49 20.33
N ALA A 107 10.09 -2.66 21.51
CA ALA A 107 10.12 -1.61 22.54
C ALA A 107 10.69 -0.25 22.04
N PRO A 108 11.72 -0.18 21.17
CA PRO A 108 12.18 1.09 20.59
C PRO A 108 11.25 1.68 19.50
N MET A 109 10.35 0.87 18.92
CA MET A 109 9.31 1.33 17.98
C MET A 109 8.17 1.96 18.77
N LEU A 110 7.64 1.23 19.76
CA LEU A 110 6.63 1.73 20.70
C LEU A 110 7.11 3.01 21.41
N ALA A 111 8.32 3.02 21.98
CA ALA A 111 8.86 4.20 22.66
C ALA A 111 9.05 5.44 21.75
N PHE A 112 8.98 5.30 20.43
CA PHE A 112 8.87 6.43 19.50
C PHE A 112 7.42 6.83 19.28
N PHE A 113 6.55 5.91 18.82
CA PHE A 113 5.16 6.21 18.45
C PHE A 113 4.22 6.46 19.65
N GLU A 114 4.56 6.01 20.85
CA GLU A 114 3.86 6.36 22.10
C GLU A 114 4.25 7.74 22.64
N SER A 115 5.26 8.42 22.06
CA SER A 115 5.67 9.77 22.47
C SER A 115 4.81 10.85 21.81
N ASP A 116 4.65 12.01 22.45
CA ASP A 116 3.92 13.18 21.93
C ASP A 116 4.31 13.54 20.49
N PHE A 117 5.58 13.36 20.12
CA PHE A 117 6.09 13.59 18.77
C PHE A 117 5.71 12.46 17.79
N GLY A 118 5.88 11.20 18.19
CA GLY A 118 5.51 10.06 17.35
C GLY A 118 4.00 9.96 17.09
N GLN A 119 3.17 10.31 18.08
CA GLN A 119 1.73 10.43 17.91
C GLN A 119 1.35 11.56 16.94
N THR A 120 2.04 12.71 17.02
CA THR A 120 1.89 13.79 16.03
C THR A 120 2.23 13.31 14.62
N VAL A 121 3.34 12.58 14.44
CA VAL A 121 3.74 12.04 13.12
C VAL A 121 2.72 11.04 12.58
N ALA A 122 2.29 10.06 13.37
CA ALA A 122 1.30 9.06 12.93
C ALA A 122 -0.07 9.68 12.60
N GLN A 123 -0.51 10.69 13.36
CA GLN A 123 -1.75 11.42 13.06
C GLN A 123 -1.63 12.24 11.77
N LEU A 124 -0.48 12.88 11.51
CA LEU A 124 -0.22 13.61 10.26
C LEU A 124 -0.21 12.69 9.04
N GLU A 125 0.38 11.49 9.15
CA GLU A 125 0.37 10.48 8.09
C GLU A 125 -1.05 9.97 7.78
N LEU A 126 -1.87 9.74 8.82
CA LEU A 126 -3.28 9.38 8.70
C LEU A 126 -4.11 10.51 8.07
N ASP A 127 -3.96 11.75 8.55
CA ASP A 127 -4.69 12.92 8.06
C ASP A 127 -4.35 13.18 6.58
N ALA A 128 -3.08 13.05 6.19
CA ALA A 128 -2.67 13.13 4.80
C ALA A 128 -3.24 11.99 3.94
N ARG A 129 -3.32 10.75 4.45
CA ARG A 129 -3.93 9.64 3.70
C ARG A 129 -5.43 9.84 3.52
N ILE A 130 -6.13 10.37 4.53
CA ILE A 130 -7.54 10.75 4.42
C ILE A 130 -7.70 11.85 3.36
N ALA A 131 -6.87 12.89 3.42
CA ALA A 131 -6.96 14.03 2.51
C ALA A 131 -6.64 13.68 1.05
N MET A 132 -5.68 12.79 0.78
CA MET A 132 -5.37 12.35 -0.60
C MET A 132 -6.55 11.61 -1.27
N GLY A 133 -7.53 11.11 -0.49
CA GLY A 133 -8.76 10.52 -1.02
C GLY A 133 -9.83 11.53 -1.47
N ASP A 134 -9.64 12.83 -1.25
CA ASP A 134 -10.56 13.88 -1.71
C ASP A 134 -10.22 14.37 -3.14
N GLU A 135 -11.25 14.71 -3.93
CA GLU A 135 -11.11 15.09 -5.35
C GLU A 135 -10.11 16.25 -5.56
N GLY A 136 -9.02 15.97 -6.28
CA GLY A 136 -7.99 16.95 -6.65
C GLY A 136 -6.88 17.16 -5.61
N MET A 137 -6.94 16.51 -4.44
CA MET A 137 -5.89 16.66 -3.43
C MET A 137 -4.55 16.05 -3.86
N GLU A 138 -4.55 14.96 -4.65
CA GLU A 138 -3.32 14.40 -5.23
C GLU A 138 -2.61 15.39 -6.16
N ASP A 139 -3.37 16.06 -7.05
CA ASP A 139 -2.85 17.09 -7.95
C ASP A 139 -2.32 18.31 -7.18
N MET A 140 -3.02 18.72 -6.10
CA MET A 140 -2.56 19.80 -5.22
C MET A 140 -1.28 19.44 -4.47
N ALA A 141 -1.15 18.20 -3.99
CA ALA A 141 0.05 17.72 -3.30
C ALA A 141 1.25 17.58 -4.27
N ALA A 142 1.01 17.09 -5.49
CA ALA A 142 2.01 17.05 -6.55
C ALA A 142 2.45 18.45 -7.00
N GLN A 143 1.53 19.40 -7.09
CA GLN A 143 1.85 20.81 -7.37
C GLN A 143 2.67 21.44 -6.21
N ALA A 144 2.30 21.18 -4.95
CA ALA A 144 3.04 21.69 -3.79
C ALA A 144 4.49 21.19 -3.78
N TRP A 145 4.73 19.91 -4.11
CA TRP A 145 6.08 19.39 -4.33
C TRP A 145 6.82 20.12 -5.46
N ALA A 146 6.16 20.30 -6.61
CA ALA A 146 6.75 20.95 -7.79
C ALA A 146 7.02 22.47 -7.62
N GLU A 147 6.38 23.13 -6.65
CA GLU A 147 6.60 24.54 -6.31
C GLU A 147 7.74 24.75 -5.29
N LEU A 148 8.24 23.69 -4.62
CA LEU A 148 9.43 23.80 -3.77
C LEU A 148 10.69 24.10 -4.60
N ALA A 149 11.55 24.96 -4.07
CA ALA A 149 12.88 25.16 -4.64
C ALA A 149 13.71 23.86 -4.48
N PRO A 150 14.27 23.28 -5.55
CA PRO A 150 14.98 21.99 -5.47
C PRO A 150 16.23 21.98 -4.58
N ASP A 151 16.77 23.16 -4.26
CA ASP A 151 17.90 23.40 -3.35
C ASP A 151 17.46 23.94 -1.96
N SER A 152 16.17 23.79 -1.62
CA SER A 152 15.66 24.10 -0.28
C SER A 152 15.88 22.95 0.70
N ALA A 153 16.13 23.29 1.97
CA ALA A 153 16.26 22.30 3.06
C ALA A 153 15.04 21.38 3.17
N ARG A 154 13.82 21.89 2.90
CA ARG A 154 12.60 21.07 2.89
C ARG A 154 12.60 20.04 1.75
N ALA A 155 13.04 20.40 0.55
CA ALA A 155 13.16 19.45 -0.56
C ALA A 155 14.23 18.37 -0.26
N GLU A 156 15.39 18.77 0.28
CA GLU A 156 16.44 17.84 0.73
C GLU A 156 15.93 16.87 1.83
N LEU A 157 15.11 17.35 2.78
CA LEU A 157 14.53 16.51 3.83
C LEU A 157 13.50 15.51 3.27
N ILE A 158 12.66 15.92 2.32
CA ILE A 158 11.67 15.03 1.68
C ILE A 158 12.40 13.91 0.90
N ASP A 159 13.37 14.25 0.05
CA ASP A 159 14.21 13.25 -0.65
C ASP A 159 14.94 12.33 0.36
N ALA A 160 15.47 12.89 1.44
CA ALA A 160 16.15 12.15 2.49
C ALA A 160 15.21 11.29 3.36
N TYR A 161 13.89 11.49 3.33
CA TYR A 161 12.85 10.63 3.91
C TYR A 161 12.45 9.51 2.96
N VAL A 162 12.12 9.86 1.71
CA VAL A 162 11.76 8.93 0.64
C VAL A 162 12.86 7.89 0.43
N THR A 163 14.12 8.34 0.38
CA THR A 163 15.31 7.48 0.25
C THR A 163 15.61 6.66 1.52
N ALA A 164 15.27 7.16 2.72
CA ALA A 164 15.55 6.43 3.97
C ALA A 164 14.67 5.20 4.16
N ASN A 165 13.43 5.29 3.69
CA ASN A 165 12.41 4.25 3.80
C ASN A 165 12.24 3.46 2.49
N ASP A 166 13.11 3.71 1.50
CA ASP A 166 13.13 3.07 0.17
C ASP A 166 11.78 3.09 -0.55
N LEU A 167 11.01 4.18 -0.34
CA LEU A 167 9.58 4.20 -0.64
C LEU A 167 9.29 3.89 -2.10
N ILE A 168 10.04 4.48 -3.04
CA ILE A 168 9.80 4.30 -4.48
C ILE A 168 10.00 2.84 -4.90
N GLU A 169 11.08 2.17 -4.48
CA GLU A 169 11.31 0.77 -4.89
C GLU A 169 10.32 -0.19 -4.21
N MET A 170 10.04 0.00 -2.92
CA MET A 170 9.05 -0.80 -2.19
C MET A 170 7.64 -0.62 -2.77
N ASN A 171 7.30 0.57 -3.27
CA ASN A 171 6.05 0.81 -3.99
C ASN A 171 6.06 0.16 -5.39
N VAL A 172 7.14 0.32 -6.19
CA VAL A 172 7.20 -0.15 -7.59
C VAL A 172 7.22 -1.67 -7.68
N VAL A 173 8.07 -2.35 -6.91
CA VAL A 173 8.04 -3.82 -6.78
C VAL A 173 6.67 -4.29 -6.31
N GLY A 174 5.99 -3.44 -5.55
CA GLY A 174 4.76 -3.76 -4.91
C GLY A 174 3.54 -3.81 -5.81
N ALA A 175 3.31 -2.75 -6.61
CA ALA A 175 2.22 -2.73 -7.58
C ALA A 175 2.34 -3.91 -8.56
N MET A 176 3.56 -4.23 -9.02
CA MET A 176 3.82 -5.36 -9.93
C MET A 176 3.39 -6.72 -9.40
N ASN A 177 3.71 -7.01 -8.15
CA ASN A 177 3.40 -8.31 -7.54
C ASN A 177 1.89 -8.45 -7.29
N ALA A 178 1.19 -7.34 -7.08
CA ALA A 178 -0.27 -7.31 -7.01
C ALA A 178 -0.95 -7.41 -8.39
N ASP A 179 -0.42 -6.77 -9.42
CA ASP A 179 -0.83 -6.98 -10.83
C ASP A 179 -0.67 -8.46 -11.23
N TYR A 180 0.46 -9.06 -10.86
CA TYR A 180 0.74 -10.48 -11.11
C TYR A 180 -0.27 -11.36 -10.36
N ALA A 181 -0.53 -11.06 -9.08
CA ALA A 181 -1.52 -11.78 -8.29
C ALA A 181 -2.94 -11.67 -8.86
N TYR A 182 -3.34 -10.48 -9.32
CA TYR A 182 -4.62 -10.26 -10.02
C TYR A 182 -4.72 -11.08 -11.31
N MET A 183 -3.70 -11.04 -12.17
CA MET A 183 -3.68 -11.81 -13.42
C MET A 183 -3.70 -13.33 -13.18
N VAL A 184 -3.01 -13.82 -12.15
CA VAL A 184 -3.07 -15.23 -11.72
C VAL A 184 -4.46 -15.60 -11.21
N GLY A 185 -5.08 -14.76 -10.38
CA GLY A 185 -6.43 -14.97 -9.87
C GLY A 185 -7.48 -15.00 -10.99
N LEU A 186 -7.39 -14.05 -11.93
CA LEU A 186 -8.27 -13.94 -13.09
C LEU A 186 -8.25 -15.21 -13.95
N GLY A 187 -7.07 -15.77 -14.22
CA GLY A 187 -6.94 -17.04 -14.94
C GLY A 187 -7.54 -18.24 -14.20
N GLN A 188 -7.44 -18.28 -12.87
CA GLN A 188 -7.96 -19.38 -12.05
C GLN A 188 -9.50 -19.44 -11.97
N SER A 189 -10.21 -18.43 -12.48
CA SER A 189 -11.68 -18.35 -12.45
C SER A 189 -12.42 -19.38 -13.32
N GLY A 190 -11.78 -19.93 -14.35
CA GLY A 190 -12.31 -21.03 -15.15
C GLY A 190 -13.26 -20.68 -16.30
N GLY A 191 -13.38 -19.40 -16.67
CA GLY A 191 -14.07 -18.98 -17.90
C GLY A 191 -13.23 -19.15 -19.18
N ASP A 192 -13.78 -18.79 -20.35
CA ASP A 192 -13.11 -18.86 -21.66
C ASP A 192 -11.97 -17.84 -21.87
N VAL A 193 -11.55 -17.14 -20.81
CA VAL A 193 -10.39 -16.24 -20.80
C VAL A 193 -9.10 -17.06 -20.98
N PRO A 194 -8.31 -16.88 -22.06
CA PRO A 194 -7.12 -17.68 -22.27
C PRO A 194 -6.06 -17.43 -21.19
N MET A 195 -5.60 -18.51 -20.54
CA MET A 195 -4.48 -18.47 -19.61
C MET A 195 -3.23 -17.90 -20.28
N MET A 196 -2.81 -16.70 -19.88
CA MET A 196 -1.45 -16.21 -20.13
C MET A 196 -0.46 -17.08 -19.34
N SER A 197 0.75 -17.32 -19.88
CA SER A 197 1.80 -17.95 -19.09
C SER A 197 2.42 -16.94 -18.12
N ASP A 198 3.00 -17.40 -17.01
CA ASP A 198 3.70 -16.52 -16.05
C ASP A 198 4.75 -15.64 -16.75
N ALA A 199 5.43 -16.19 -17.75
CA ALA A 199 6.44 -15.50 -18.56
C ALA A 199 5.87 -14.49 -19.57
N ASP A 200 4.56 -14.51 -19.84
CA ASP A 200 3.83 -13.49 -20.59
C ASP A 200 3.25 -12.44 -19.64
N ILE A 201 2.64 -12.85 -18.52
CA ILE A 201 2.11 -11.94 -17.48
C ILE A 201 3.22 -11.02 -16.97
N LEU A 202 4.36 -11.58 -16.57
CA LEU A 202 5.51 -10.80 -16.10
C LEU A 202 6.04 -9.87 -17.20
N ARG A 203 6.07 -10.29 -18.47
CA ARG A 203 6.56 -9.45 -19.57
C ARG A 203 5.66 -8.24 -19.81
N ASP A 204 4.34 -8.44 -19.72
CA ASP A 204 3.37 -7.36 -19.84
C ASP A 204 3.50 -6.38 -18.66
N ILE A 205 3.57 -6.86 -17.41
CA ILE A 205 3.74 -6.01 -16.22
C ILE A 205 5.05 -5.20 -16.30
N TRP A 206 6.18 -5.85 -16.58
CA TRP A 206 7.48 -5.17 -16.74
C TRP A 206 7.53 -4.19 -17.92
N SER A 207 6.55 -4.22 -18.85
CA SER A 207 6.47 -3.21 -19.92
C SER A 207 5.87 -1.87 -19.47
N TYR A 208 5.23 -1.81 -18.30
CA TYR A 208 4.66 -0.60 -17.70
C TYR A 208 5.46 -0.06 -16.50
N GLU A 209 6.57 -0.72 -16.10
CA GLU A 209 7.41 -0.31 -14.95
C GLU A 209 7.77 1.19 -14.93
N PRO A 210 8.18 1.83 -16.05
CA PRO A 210 8.59 3.23 -16.01
C PRO A 210 7.41 4.21 -15.83
N GLU A 211 6.20 3.77 -16.18
CA GLU A 211 4.94 4.52 -16.04
C GLU A 211 4.45 4.42 -14.59
N VAL A 212 4.32 3.18 -14.09
CA VAL A 212 4.00 2.87 -12.68
C VAL A 212 4.98 3.57 -11.72
N ARG A 213 6.29 3.57 -12.02
CA ARG A 213 7.31 4.30 -11.25
C ARG A 213 7.12 5.81 -11.27
N ALA A 214 6.73 6.40 -12.40
CA ALA A 214 6.52 7.84 -12.50
C ALA A 214 5.32 8.28 -11.65
N ASP A 215 4.21 7.56 -11.75
CA ASP A 215 2.98 7.83 -10.98
C ASP A 215 3.22 7.65 -9.47
N ILE A 216 3.86 6.54 -9.07
CA ILE A 216 4.30 6.29 -7.68
C ILE A 216 5.22 7.41 -7.18
N SER A 217 6.15 7.89 -8.01
CA SER A 217 7.06 8.98 -7.61
C SER A 217 6.30 10.28 -7.39
N GLN A 218 5.38 10.64 -8.29
CA GLN A 218 4.54 11.83 -8.12
C GLN A 218 3.70 11.73 -6.84
N TRP A 219 3.08 10.57 -6.59
CA TRP A 219 2.25 10.31 -5.42
C TRP A 219 3.05 10.38 -4.11
N VAL A 220 4.17 9.65 -4.01
CA VAL A 220 4.98 9.57 -2.79
C VAL A 220 5.62 10.92 -2.41
N TYR A 221 6.12 11.67 -3.39
CA TYR A 221 6.69 13.00 -3.12
C TYR A 221 5.59 14.03 -2.80
N GLY A 222 4.42 13.96 -3.45
CA GLY A 222 3.25 14.78 -3.11
C GLY A 222 2.75 14.50 -1.69
N TYR A 223 2.46 13.23 -1.37
CA TYR A 223 2.05 12.77 -0.04
C TYR A 223 3.06 13.20 1.04
N SER A 224 4.36 13.02 0.81
CA SER A 224 5.40 13.42 1.76
C SER A 224 5.49 14.94 1.94
N THR A 225 5.16 15.72 0.91
CA THR A 225 5.07 17.18 1.01
C THR A 225 3.87 17.60 1.85
N LEU A 226 2.72 16.95 1.66
CA LEU A 226 1.47 17.23 2.38
C LEU A 226 1.56 16.80 3.87
N ALA A 227 2.00 15.57 4.14
CA ALA A 227 2.00 14.99 5.49
C ALA A 227 2.94 15.72 6.46
N TYR A 228 4.12 16.15 6.00
CA TYR A 228 5.13 16.73 6.88
C TYR A 228 5.21 18.27 6.79
N GLU A 229 4.34 18.95 6.04
CA GLU A 229 4.25 20.42 6.03
C GLU A 229 4.15 21.02 7.45
N PRO A 230 3.34 20.47 8.38
CA PRO A 230 3.20 21.06 9.71
C PRO A 230 4.41 20.85 10.64
N LEU A 231 5.36 19.99 10.28
CA LEU A 231 6.59 19.76 11.04
C LEU A 231 7.64 20.83 10.68
N SER A 232 8.41 21.30 11.65
CA SER A 232 9.63 22.08 11.37
C SER A 232 10.73 21.20 10.73
N ASP A 233 11.73 21.83 10.10
CA ASP A 233 12.85 21.11 9.47
C ASP A 233 13.62 20.24 10.50
N ASP A 234 13.79 20.72 11.73
CA ASP A 234 14.44 19.98 12.82
C ASP A 234 13.60 18.77 13.29
N GLU A 235 12.28 18.92 13.37
CA GLU A 235 11.36 17.83 13.74
C GLU A 235 11.30 16.75 12.65
N PHE A 236 11.21 17.16 11.38
CA PHE A 236 11.22 16.19 10.28
C PHE A 236 12.59 15.49 10.17
N ALA A 237 13.70 16.20 10.42
CA ALA A 237 15.03 15.59 10.55
C ALA A 237 15.10 14.58 11.72
N GLN A 238 14.42 14.83 12.84
CA GLN A 238 14.30 13.85 13.94
C GLN A 238 13.54 12.59 13.52
N TYR A 239 12.45 12.70 12.74
CA TYR A 239 11.73 11.53 12.22
C TYR A 239 12.56 10.75 11.20
N ILE A 240 13.27 11.44 10.31
CA ILE A 240 14.21 10.84 9.35
C ILE A 240 15.36 10.11 10.08
N ALA A 241 15.82 10.64 11.23
CA ALA A 241 16.80 9.96 12.08
C ALA A 241 16.25 8.69 12.75
N PHE A 242 14.96 8.66 13.13
CA PHE A 242 14.30 7.44 13.57
C PHE A 242 14.15 6.43 12.42
N SER A 243 13.71 6.86 11.24
CA SER A 243 13.61 6.02 10.02
C SER A 243 14.93 5.31 9.70
N LYS A 244 16.05 6.05 9.77
CA LYS A 244 17.43 5.56 9.55
C LYS A 244 17.98 4.71 10.70
N SER A 245 17.24 4.54 11.80
CA SER A 245 17.63 3.67 12.91
C SER A 245 17.33 2.20 12.62
N ALA A 246 17.98 1.29 13.36
CA ALA A 246 17.71 -0.14 13.26
C ALA A 246 16.27 -0.53 13.68
N ALA A 247 15.56 0.34 14.42
CA ALA A 247 14.17 0.14 14.77
C ALA A 247 13.24 0.64 13.65
N GLY A 248 13.39 1.90 13.22
CA GLY A 248 12.60 2.48 12.13
C GLY A 248 12.72 1.69 10.83
N SER A 249 13.94 1.35 10.40
CA SER A 249 14.16 0.53 9.20
C SER A 249 13.52 -0.88 9.31
N LYS A 250 13.54 -1.50 10.50
CA LYS A 250 12.91 -2.80 10.72
C LYS A 250 11.37 -2.70 10.78
N LEU A 251 10.84 -1.59 11.27
CA LEU A 251 9.40 -1.29 11.26
C LEU A 251 8.92 -1.02 9.83
N ASN A 252 9.59 -0.13 9.09
CA ASN A 252 9.27 0.18 7.71
C ASN A 252 9.23 -1.08 6.85
N TYR A 253 10.25 -1.94 6.94
CA TYR A 253 10.24 -3.25 6.27
C TYR A 253 9.06 -4.13 6.69
N ALA A 254 8.65 -4.11 7.98
CA ALA A 254 7.55 -4.93 8.48
C ALA A 254 6.16 -4.38 8.11
N LEU A 255 6.02 -3.06 7.97
CA LEU A 255 4.83 -2.41 7.44
C LEU A 255 4.68 -2.76 5.96
N PHE A 256 5.71 -2.51 5.14
CA PHE A 256 5.70 -2.92 3.74
C PHE A 256 5.38 -4.41 3.61
N ALA A 257 6.12 -5.31 4.30
CA ALA A 257 5.89 -6.75 4.29
C ALA A 257 4.51 -7.21 4.82
N ALA A 258 3.70 -6.33 5.45
CA ALA A 258 2.31 -6.60 5.80
C ALA A 258 1.33 -6.11 4.73
N PHE A 259 1.52 -4.89 4.19
CA PHE A 259 0.75 -4.40 3.03
C PHE A 259 0.90 -5.39 1.85
N ASP A 260 2.13 -5.77 1.56
CA ASP A 260 2.63 -6.85 0.71
C ASP A 260 1.73 -8.09 0.72
N ALA A 261 1.73 -8.84 1.81
CA ALA A 261 1.04 -10.11 1.90
C ALA A 261 -0.49 -9.95 1.89
N VAL A 262 -1.04 -8.93 2.56
CA VAL A 262 -2.49 -8.66 2.59
C VAL A 262 -3.02 -8.32 1.19
N TYR A 263 -2.34 -7.43 0.47
CA TYR A 263 -2.81 -6.96 -0.82
C TYR A 263 -2.56 -7.93 -1.97
N ALA A 264 -1.49 -8.74 -1.95
CA ALA A 264 -1.34 -9.80 -2.95
C ALA A 264 -2.45 -10.84 -2.87
N ASP A 265 -2.98 -11.10 -1.66
CA ASP A 265 -4.14 -11.96 -1.47
C ASP A 265 -5.46 -11.27 -1.89
N LEU A 266 -5.66 -9.99 -1.56
CA LEU A 266 -6.80 -9.19 -2.05
C LEU A 266 -6.84 -9.11 -3.58
N SER A 267 -5.73 -8.75 -4.23
CA SER A 267 -5.66 -8.64 -5.70
C SER A 267 -5.90 -9.96 -6.40
N ARG A 268 -5.42 -11.09 -5.84
CA ARG A 268 -5.71 -12.43 -6.36
C ARG A 268 -7.18 -12.80 -6.21
N ALA A 269 -7.79 -12.47 -5.08
CA ALA A 269 -9.22 -12.67 -4.85
C ALA A 269 -10.09 -11.77 -5.74
N LEU A 270 -9.68 -10.52 -5.98
CA LEU A 270 -10.28 -9.58 -6.91
C LEU A 270 -10.21 -10.11 -8.36
N GLY A 271 -9.06 -10.60 -8.80
CA GLY A 271 -8.90 -11.22 -10.12
C GLY A 271 -9.82 -12.42 -10.29
N ALA A 272 -9.83 -13.34 -9.32
CA ALA A 272 -10.70 -14.51 -9.34
C ALA A 272 -12.20 -14.13 -9.32
N GLY A 273 -12.57 -13.09 -8.57
CA GLY A 273 -13.92 -12.52 -8.53
C GLY A 273 -14.33 -11.90 -9.87
N THR A 274 -13.49 -11.05 -10.47
CA THR A 274 -13.69 -10.49 -11.81
C THR A 274 -13.94 -11.58 -12.84
N GLY A 275 -13.11 -12.63 -12.85
CA GLY A 275 -13.26 -13.74 -13.78
C GLY A 275 -14.55 -14.54 -13.57
N GLN A 276 -14.97 -14.74 -12.31
CA GLN A 276 -16.26 -15.36 -11.99
C GLN A 276 -17.44 -14.48 -12.44
N LEU A 277 -17.40 -13.17 -12.20
CA LEU A 277 -18.44 -12.24 -12.65
C LEU A 277 -18.57 -12.25 -14.18
N LEU A 278 -17.45 -12.13 -14.90
CA LEU A 278 -17.44 -12.20 -16.36
C LEU A 278 -18.00 -13.54 -16.87
N HIS A 279 -17.66 -14.67 -16.25
CA HIS A 279 -18.19 -15.98 -16.64
C HIS A 279 -19.69 -16.15 -16.33
N ILE A 280 -20.19 -15.61 -15.22
CA ILE A 280 -21.60 -15.72 -14.81
C ILE A 280 -22.53 -14.94 -15.76
N PHE A 281 -22.09 -13.77 -16.26
CA PHE A 281 -22.88 -12.88 -17.11
C PHE A 281 -22.54 -12.98 -18.62
N ASP A 282 -21.59 -13.84 -19.02
CA ASP A 282 -21.31 -14.11 -20.43
C ASP A 282 -22.56 -14.66 -21.15
N GLY A 283 -22.74 -14.24 -22.41
CA GLY A 283 -23.88 -14.59 -23.25
C GLY A 283 -25.25 -14.06 -22.77
N GLN A 284 -25.35 -13.32 -21.66
CA GLN A 284 -26.61 -12.74 -21.18
C GLN A 284 -26.86 -11.36 -21.84
N GLU A 285 -27.56 -11.33 -22.97
CA GLU A 285 -28.14 -10.09 -23.50
C GLU A 285 -29.18 -9.54 -22.51
N LEU A 286 -29.04 -8.25 -22.14
CA LEU A 286 -29.94 -7.47 -21.26
C LEU A 286 -30.96 -6.67 -22.08
#